data_AF-A0A345CRH2-F1
#
_entry.id   AF-A0A345CRH2-F1
#
_cell.length_a   1.000
_cell.length_b   1.000
_cell.length_c   1.000
_cell.angle_alpha   90.00
_cell.angle_beta   90.00
_cell.angle_gamma   90.00
#
_symmetry.space_group_name_H-M   'P 1'
#
loop_
_entity.id
_entity.type
_entity.pdbx_description
1 polymer ?
#
loop_
_entity_poly.entity_id
_entity_poly.type
_entity_poly.pdbx_seq_one_letter_code
_entity_poly.pdbx_strand_id
1 'polypeptide(L)' 'MKVKTLRMPEWLEKAMEDLARKGDRSFSREAMIAMREYAERKGIKCPE' A
#
# COMPACT_ATOMS: atom_id res chain seq x y z
N MET A 1 5.35 -8.88 -11.85
CA MET A 1 4.14 -8.50 -11.07
C MET A 1 2.99 -8.22 -12.02
N LYS A 2 1.74 -8.57 -11.67
CA LYS A 2 0.55 -8.12 -12.39
C LYS A 2 0.16 -6.72 -11.90
N VAL A 3 -0.14 -5.80 -12.81
CA VAL A 3 -0.63 -4.46 -12.45
C VAL A 3 -2.13 -4.53 -12.21
N LYS A 4 -2.59 -3.88 -11.13
CA LYS A 4 -4.01 -3.72 -10.79
C LYS A 4 -4.29 -2.25 -10.56
N THR A 5 -5.41 -1.78 -11.07
CA THR A 5 -5.88 -0.39 -10.88
C THR A 5 -6.91 -0.36 -9.76
N LEU A 6 -6.74 0.55 -8.81
CA LEU A 6 -7.68 0.79 -7.71
C LEU A 6 -8.20 2.22 -7.84
N ARG A 7 -9.52 2.40 -7.74
CA ARG A 7 -10.11 3.73 -7.60
C ARG A 7 -10.03 4.14 -6.13
N MET A 8 -9.53 5.34 -5.88
CA MET A 8 -9.38 5.88 -4.54
C MET A 8 -9.88 7.32 -4.48
N PRO A 9 -10.43 7.75 -3.34
CA PRO A 9 -10.74 9.17 -3.14
C PRO A 9 -9.44 9.96 -3.00
N GLU A 10 -9.46 11.22 -3.46
CA GLU A 10 -8.26 12.08 -3.49
C GLU A 10 -7.56 12.24 -2.13
N TRP A 11 -8.35 12.28 -1.04
CA TRP A 11 -7.77 12.42 0.31
C TRP A 11 -6.91 11.21 0.69
N LEU A 12 -7.28 10.01 0.23
CA LEU A 12 -6.55 8.78 0.53
C LEU A 12 -5.28 8.69 -0.31
N GLU A 13 -5.35 9.10 -1.57
CA GLU A 13 -4.19 9.19 -2.45
C GLU A 13 -3.12 10.09 -1.84
N LYS A 14 -3.50 11.31 -1.45
CA LYS A 14 -2.58 12.28 -0.79
C LYS A 14 -1.99 11.74 0.50
N ALA A 15 -2.81 11.11 1.35
CA ALA A 15 -2.32 10.53 2.60
C ALA A 15 -1.27 9.44 2.36
N MET A 16 -1.50 8.58 1.36
CA MET A 16 -0.56 7.51 0.99
C MET A 16 0.71 8.06 0.33
N GLU A 17 0.61 9.11 -0.48
CA GLU A 17 1.79 9.80 -1.03
C GLU A 17 2.67 10.41 0.07
N ASP A 18 2.07 11.05 1.08
CA ASP A 18 2.81 11.63 2.20
C ASP A 18 3.50 10.55 3.05
N LEU A 19 2.84 9.41 3.29
CA LEU A 19 3.44 8.27 3.98
C LEU A 19 4.60 7.68 3.18
N ALA A 20 4.44 7.55 1.86
CA ALA A 20 5.47 7.07 0.96
C ALA A 20 6.70 8.00 0.99
N ARG A 21 6.49 9.32 0.94
CA ARG A 21 7.57 10.32 1.05
C ARG A 21 8.29 10.24 2.40
N LYS A 22 7.55 10.14 3.51
CA LYS A 22 8.15 10.03 4.85
C LYS A 22 9.00 8.77 5.02
N GLY A 23 8.63 7.69 4.33
CA GLY A 23 9.36 6.42 4.37
C GLY A 23 10.41 6.24 3.27
N ASP A 24 10.73 7.30 2.52
CA ASP A 24 11.65 7.28 1.36
C ASP A 24 11.37 6.11 0.39
N ARG A 25 10.10 5.94 0.05
CA ARG A 25 9.61 4.81 -0.75
C ARG A 25 8.59 5.26 -1.79
N SER A 26 8.41 4.44 -2.82
CA SER A 26 7.39 4.69 -3.85
C SER A 26 5.98 4.45 -3.30
N PHE A 27 5.00 5.16 -3.84
CA PHE A 27 3.59 4.98 -3.52
C PHE A 27 3.16 3.49 -3.62
N SER A 28 3.54 2.82 -4.72
CA SER A 28 3.21 1.42 -4.93
C SER A 28 3.81 0.50 -3.86
N ARG A 29 5.03 0.79 -3.39
CA ARG A 29 5.66 0.02 -2.30
C ARG A 29 4.92 0.26 -0.99
N GLU A 30 4.52 1.50 -0.71
CA GLU A 30 3.75 1.83 0.49
C GLU A 30 2.38 1.15 0.51
N ALA A 31 1.66 1.21 -0.60
CA ALA A 31 0.38 0.54 -0.77
C ALA A 31 0.50 -0.98 -0.58
N MET A 32 1.55 -1.60 -1.13
CA MET A 32 1.80 -3.03 -0.95
C MET A 32 2.10 -3.41 0.50
N ILE A 33 2.87 -2.61 1.24
CA ILE A 33 3.15 -2.82 2.67
C ILE A 33 1.84 -2.74 3.46
N ALA A 34 1.04 -1.68 3.25
CA ALA A 34 -0.24 -1.51 3.94
C ALA A 34 -1.21 -2.67 3.66
N MET A 35 -1.28 -3.13 2.40
CA MET A 35 -2.11 -4.28 2.01
C MET A 35 -1.59 -5.60 2.63
N ARG A 36 -0.27 -5.79 2.68
CA ARG A 36 0.35 -6.96 3.32
C ARG A 36 0.04 -6.99 4.81
N GLU A 37 0.28 -5.89 5.52
CA GLU A 37 -0.02 -5.80 6.95
C GLU A 37 -1.50 -6.05 7.25
N TYR A 38 -2.40 -5.52 6.40
CA TYR A 38 -3.82 -5.79 6.53
C TYR A 38 -4.14 -7.29 6.37
N ALA A 39 -3.54 -7.95 5.37
CA ALA A 39 -3.73 -9.39 5.13
C ALA A 39 -3.18 -10.25 6.28
N GLU A 40 -1.99 -9.91 6.80
CA GLU A 40 -1.36 -10.60 7.93
C GLU A 40 -2.20 -10.46 9.21
N ARG A 41 -2.77 -9.27 9.48
CA ARG A 41 -3.73 -9.06 10.59
C ARG A 41 -5.00 -9.91 10.46
N LYS A 42 -5.31 -10.40 9.25
CA LYS A 42 -6.43 -11.32 8.97
C LYS A 42 -6.00 -12.79 8.94
N GLY A 43 -4.75 -13.09 9.30
CA GLY A 43 -4.22 -14.45 9.35
C GLY A 43 -3.75 -14.99 7.99
N ILE A 44 -3.70 -14.15 6.95
CA ILE A 44 -3.19 -14.55 5.63
C ILE A 44 -1.67 -14.43 5.64
N LYS A 45 -0.97 -15.55 5.45
CA LYS A 45 0.50 -15.53 5.29
C LYS A 45 0.85 -15.00 3.90
N CYS A 46 1.52 -13.85 3.85
CA CYS A 46 2.05 -13.28 2.62
C CYS A 46 3.46 -13.85 2.35
N PRO A 47 3.68 -14.58 1.24
CA PRO A 47 5.03 -14.99 0.84
C PRO A 47 5.86 -13.77 0.39
N GLU A 48 7.19 -13.92 0.38
CA GLU A 48 8.15 -12.91 -0.08
C GLU A 48 8.01 -12.58 -1.57
#